data_AF-A0A358Q2P4-F1
#
_entry.id   AF-A0A358Q2P4-F1
#
_cell.length_a   1.000
_cell.length_b   1.000
_cell.length_c   1.000
_cell.angle_alpha   90.00
_cell.angle_beta   90.00
_cell.angle_gamma   90.00
#
_symmetry.space_group_name_H-M   'P 1'
#
loop_
_entity.id
_entity.type
_entity.pdbx_description
1 polymer ?
#
loop_
_entity_poly.entity_id
_entity_poly.type
_entity_poly.pdbx_seq_one_letter_code
_entity_poly.pdbx_strand_id
1 'polypeptide(L)'
;MREYIVYEIHTITKDTLTSLQPILKTPKGARHPMANRLKLLLDELSKYIVEAGFQLAAGKMDTIKEDFSVVYRAGLMIDEQHLMFKRTLPGDIPKQALNKLNKNLEQLNYLLVSLATDICETYGKTEALYILPTKYQFLTKIWP
;
A
#
# COMPACT_ATOMS: atom_id res chain seq x y z
N MET A 1 8.63 7.09 -15.75
CA MET A 1 7.80 7.64 -14.65
C MET A 1 7.19 6.53 -13.81
N ARG A 2 6.48 5.55 -14.40
CA ARG A 2 5.88 4.39 -13.71
C ARG A 2 6.86 3.55 -12.87
N GLU A 3 8.01 3.20 -13.44
CA GLU A 3 9.05 2.42 -12.74
C GLU A 3 9.56 3.11 -11.48
N TYR A 4 9.62 4.44 -11.49
CA TYR A 4 10.03 5.24 -10.34
C TYR A 4 9.00 5.16 -9.21
N ILE A 5 7.70 5.29 -9.51
CA ILE A 5 6.63 5.19 -8.50
C ILE A 5 6.61 3.78 -7.89
N VAL A 6 6.75 2.73 -8.71
CA VAL A 6 6.81 1.33 -8.24
C VAL A 6 8.01 1.11 -7.31
N TYR A 7 9.17 1.67 -7.66
CA TYR A 7 10.35 1.66 -6.80
C TYR A 7 10.14 2.41 -5.48
N GLU A 8 9.49 3.57 -5.51
CA GLU A 8 9.15 4.33 -4.30
C GLU A 8 8.16 3.58 -3.40
N ILE A 9 7.12 2.97 -3.98
CA ILE A 9 6.15 2.12 -3.25
C ILE A 9 6.88 0.96 -2.57
N HIS A 10 7.80 0.29 -3.26
CA HIS A 10 8.61 -0.77 -2.67
C HIS A 10 9.45 -0.28 -1.49
N THR A 11 10.14 0.85 -1.69
CA THR A 11 11.01 1.45 -0.67
C THR A 11 10.22 1.84 0.57
N ILE A 12 9.11 2.56 0.41
CA ILE A 12 8.29 2.97 1.55
C ILE A 12 7.64 1.77 2.24
N THR A 13 7.29 0.71 1.50
CA THR A 13 6.74 -0.52 2.09
C THR A 13 7.75 -1.19 3.01
N LYS A 14 9.01 -1.31 2.58
CA LYS A 14 10.13 -1.82 3.41
C LYS A 14 10.38 -0.95 4.64
N ASP A 15 10.35 0.37 4.48
CA ASP A 15 10.51 1.30 5.60
C ASP A 15 9.34 1.20 6.58
N THR A 16 8.12 0.97 6.08
CA THR A 16 6.91 0.74 6.90
C THR A 16 7.02 -0.56 7.68
N LEU A 17 7.46 -1.65 7.05
CA LEU A 17 7.74 -2.91 7.75
C LEU A 17 8.77 -2.70 8.86
N THR A 18 9.84 -1.95 8.57
CA THR A 18 10.89 -1.64 9.53
C THR A 18 10.37 -0.81 10.71
N SER A 19 9.48 0.17 10.46
CA SER A 19 8.89 0.99 11.53
C SER A 19 7.82 0.25 12.34
N LEU A 20 7.23 -0.82 11.79
CA LEU A 20 6.31 -1.71 12.49
C LEU A 20 7.04 -2.70 13.43
N GLN A 21 8.28 -3.09 13.14
CA GLN A 21 9.04 -4.06 13.95
C GLN A 21 9.14 -3.71 15.44
N PRO A 22 9.48 -2.47 15.85
CA PRO A 22 9.53 -2.11 17.28
C PRO A 22 8.18 -2.29 17.98
N ILE A 23 7.08 -2.09 17.27
CA ILE A 23 5.71 -2.27 17.80
C ILE A 23 5.45 -3.75 18.03
N LEU A 24 5.74 -4.59 17.04
CA LEU A 24 5.55 -6.05 17.11
C LEU A 24 6.47 -6.74 18.12
N LYS A 25 7.59 -6.12 18.50
CA LYS A 25 8.48 -6.62 19.55
C LYS A 25 7.94 -6.38 20.97
N THR A 26 6.94 -5.52 21.15
CA THR A 26 6.29 -5.35 22.45
C THR A 26 5.32 -6.50 22.74
N PRO A 27 5.12 -6.93 24.00
CA PRO A 27 4.18 -8.00 24.32
C PRO A 27 2.74 -7.73 23.84
N LYS A 28 2.29 -6.48 23.95
CA LYS A 28 0.96 -6.07 23.48
C LYS A 28 0.88 -5.94 21.96
N GLY A 29 1.91 -5.40 21.32
CA GLY A 29 1.96 -5.29 19.86
C GLY A 29 2.08 -6.64 19.15
N ALA A 30 2.87 -7.58 19.68
CA ALA A 30 2.99 -8.95 19.16
C ALA A 30 1.65 -9.69 19.12
N ARG A 31 0.79 -9.47 20.12
CA ARG A 31 -0.54 -10.07 20.21
C ARG A 31 -1.64 -9.23 19.57
N HIS A 32 -1.28 -8.06 19.02
CA HIS A 32 -2.26 -7.13 18.47
C HIS A 32 -2.69 -7.60 17.07
N PRO A 33 -3.97 -7.96 16.87
CA PRO A 33 -4.42 -8.56 15.61
C PRO A 33 -4.25 -7.61 14.42
N MET A 34 -4.50 -6.31 14.60
CA MET A 34 -4.33 -5.34 13.51
C MET A 34 -2.87 -5.10 13.15
N ALA A 35 -1.93 -5.21 14.11
CA ALA A 35 -0.51 -5.00 13.84
C ALA A 35 0.06 -6.18 13.04
N ASN A 36 -0.36 -7.40 13.38
CA ASN A 36 0.00 -8.61 12.64
C ASN A 36 -0.61 -8.62 11.23
N ARG A 37 -1.88 -8.24 11.09
CA ARG A 37 -2.52 -8.10 9.76
C ARG A 37 -1.83 -7.05 8.90
N LEU A 38 -1.48 -5.91 9.49
CA LEU A 38 -0.75 -4.86 8.80
C LEU A 38 0.62 -5.37 8.31
N LYS A 39 1.34 -6.15 9.12
CA LYS A 39 2.59 -6.80 8.68
C LYS A 39 2.36 -7.72 7.48
N LEU A 40 1.37 -8.61 7.55
CA LEU A 40 1.07 -9.55 6.47
C LEU A 40 0.74 -8.82 5.16
N LEU A 41 -0.12 -7.80 5.23
CA LEU A 41 -0.49 -7.01 4.06
C LEU A 41 0.69 -6.23 3.46
N LEU A 42 1.60 -5.71 4.29
CA LEU A 42 2.81 -5.04 3.83
C LEU A 42 3.81 -6.03 3.21
N ASP A 43 3.94 -7.24 3.77
CA ASP A 43 4.77 -8.31 3.19
C ASP A 43 4.22 -8.73 1.82
N GLU A 44 2.90 -8.91 1.69
CA GLU A 44 2.21 -9.19 0.43
C GLU A 44 2.40 -8.05 -0.58
N LEU A 45 2.15 -6.80 -0.17
CA LEU A 45 2.37 -5.64 -1.03
C LEU A 45 3.80 -5.58 -1.56
N SER A 46 4.80 -5.84 -0.71
CA SER A 46 6.21 -5.83 -1.11
C SER A 46 6.52 -6.89 -2.16
N LYS A 47 5.86 -8.05 -2.11
CA LYS A 47 6.00 -9.09 -3.13
C LYS A 47 5.41 -8.63 -4.47
N TYR A 48 4.15 -8.21 -4.48
CA TYR A 48 3.45 -7.84 -5.72
C TYR A 48 3.99 -6.58 -6.37
N ILE A 49 4.48 -5.61 -5.60
CA ILE A 49 5.10 -4.40 -6.18
C ILE A 49 6.43 -4.72 -6.86
N VAL A 50 7.19 -5.68 -6.34
CA VAL A 50 8.43 -6.17 -6.98
C VAL A 50 8.10 -6.93 -8.26
N GLU A 51 7.10 -7.80 -8.23
CA GLU A 51 6.60 -8.51 -9.41
C GLU A 51 6.14 -7.52 -10.48
N ALA A 52 5.29 -6.55 -10.13
CA ALA A 52 4.85 -5.49 -11.04
C ALA A 52 6.02 -4.72 -11.67
N GLY A 53 7.06 -4.41 -10.89
CA GLY A 53 8.28 -3.75 -11.38
C GLY A 53 9.05 -4.59 -12.40
N PHE A 54 9.18 -5.89 -12.18
CA PHE A 54 9.80 -6.79 -13.15
C PHE A 54 8.96 -6.92 -14.43
N GLN A 55 7.64 -7.00 -14.30
CA GLN A 55 6.76 -7.09 -15.47
C GLN A 55 6.77 -5.80 -16.30
N LEU A 56 6.83 -4.63 -15.66
CA LEU A 56 7.02 -3.32 -16.31
C LEU A 56 8.30 -3.30 -17.15
N ALA A 57 9.42 -3.69 -16.57
CA ALA A 57 10.70 -3.75 -17.27
C ALA A 57 10.69 -4.75 -18.45
N ALA A 58 9.88 -5.81 -18.35
CA ALA A 58 9.72 -6.82 -19.39
C ALA A 58 8.66 -6.45 -20.47
N GLY A 59 7.93 -5.34 -20.32
CA GLY A 59 6.88 -4.92 -21.25
C GLY A 59 5.64 -5.82 -21.28
N LYS A 60 5.43 -6.66 -20.26
CA LYS A 60 4.33 -7.64 -20.21
C LYS A 60 3.04 -7.04 -19.63
N MET A 61 2.35 -6.25 -20.43
CA MET A 61 1.20 -5.45 -20.01
C MET A 61 0.06 -6.23 -19.35
N ASP A 62 -0.30 -7.42 -19.84
CA ASP A 62 -1.44 -8.18 -19.28
C ASP A 62 -1.17 -8.68 -17.84
N THR A 63 0.08 -9.04 -17.51
CA THR A 63 0.48 -9.42 -16.15
C THR A 63 0.64 -8.22 -15.21
N ILE A 64 1.11 -7.07 -15.74
CA ILE A 64 1.21 -5.82 -14.96
C ILE A 64 -0.17 -5.39 -14.46
N LYS A 65 -1.19 -5.60 -15.30
CA LYS A 65 -2.57 -5.34 -14.94
C LYS A 65 -2.91 -6.10 -13.64
N GLU A 66 -2.82 -7.42 -13.65
CA GLU A 66 -3.17 -8.25 -12.49
C GLU A 66 -2.40 -7.83 -11.21
N ASP A 67 -1.09 -7.62 -11.30
CA ASP A 67 -0.25 -7.21 -10.17
C ASP A 67 -0.69 -5.86 -9.58
N PHE A 68 -1.00 -4.88 -10.44
CA PHE A 68 -1.49 -3.58 -10.00
C PHE A 68 -2.86 -3.65 -9.32
N SER A 69 -3.74 -4.55 -9.75
CA SER A 69 -5.02 -4.77 -9.07
C SER A 69 -4.82 -5.27 -7.64
N VAL A 70 -3.85 -6.17 -7.43
CA VAL A 70 -3.50 -6.68 -6.11
C VAL A 70 -2.88 -5.57 -5.25
N VAL A 71 -1.95 -4.77 -5.80
CA VAL A 71 -1.32 -3.63 -5.11
C VAL A 71 -2.36 -2.66 -4.55
N TYR A 72 -3.41 -2.33 -5.32
CA TYR A 72 -4.48 -1.43 -4.85
C TYR A 72 -5.35 -2.02 -3.76
N ARG A 73 -5.73 -3.29 -3.90
CA ARG A 73 -6.54 -3.99 -2.90
C ARG A 73 -5.78 -4.11 -1.58
N ALA A 74 -4.49 -4.45 -1.65
CA ALA A 74 -3.60 -4.45 -0.50
C ALA A 74 -3.51 -3.05 0.13
N GLY A 75 -3.36 -2.00 -0.68
CA GLY A 75 -3.38 -0.60 -0.24
C GLY A 75 -4.64 -0.20 0.53
N LEU A 76 -5.83 -0.59 0.05
CA LEU A 76 -7.09 -0.34 0.74
C LEU A 76 -7.14 -1.08 2.09
N MET A 77 -6.80 -2.37 2.09
CA MET A 77 -6.78 -3.16 3.31
C MET A 77 -5.77 -2.61 4.33
N ILE A 78 -4.60 -2.13 3.89
CA ILE A 78 -3.60 -1.49 4.74
C ILE A 78 -4.18 -0.26 5.42
N ASP A 79 -4.90 0.60 4.69
CA ASP A 79 -5.52 1.81 5.23
C ASP A 79 -6.60 1.48 6.28
N GLU A 80 -7.45 0.48 5.99
CA GLU A 80 -8.45 0.01 6.95
C GLU A 80 -7.82 -0.58 8.22
N GLN A 81 -6.81 -1.45 8.06
CA GLN A 81 -6.09 -2.03 9.20
C GLN A 81 -5.36 -0.95 10.00
N HIS A 82 -4.81 0.08 9.34
CA HIS A 82 -4.17 1.20 10.01
C HIS A 82 -5.14 2.04 10.84
N LEU A 83 -6.33 2.32 10.30
CA LEU A 83 -7.38 3.03 11.02
C LEU A 83 -7.82 2.25 12.25
N MET A 84 -8.04 0.94 12.12
CA MET A 84 -8.39 0.06 13.23
C MET A 84 -7.25 0.01 14.27
N PHE A 85 -6.00 -0.10 13.82
CA PHE A 85 -4.82 -0.09 14.67
C PHE A 85 -4.71 1.20 15.50
N LYS A 86 -4.88 2.37 14.89
CA LYS A 86 -4.88 3.67 15.58
C LYS A 86 -5.93 3.74 16.70
N ARG A 87 -7.10 3.14 16.51
CA ARG A 87 -8.20 3.14 17.50
C ARG A 87 -8.04 2.13 18.62
N THR A 88 -7.34 1.03 18.35
CA THR A 88 -7.15 -0.09 19.29
C THR A 88 -5.77 -0.08 19.95
N LEU A 89 -5.04 1.03 19.75
CA LEU A 89 -3.62 1.11 20.02
C LEU A 89 -3.32 0.90 21.51
N PRO A 90 -2.47 -0.08 21.88
CA PRO A 90 -2.10 -0.27 23.27
C PRO A 90 -1.18 0.86 23.77
N GLY A 91 -1.41 1.32 25.01
CA GLY A 91 -0.77 2.51 25.58
C GLY A 91 0.74 2.40 25.88
N ASP A 92 1.36 1.24 25.66
CA ASP A 92 2.78 0.96 25.86
C ASP A 92 3.60 0.91 24.56
N ILE A 93 3.02 1.34 23.44
CA ILE A 93 3.74 1.41 22.17
C ILE A 93 4.72 2.61 22.15
N PRO A 94 5.97 2.41 21.68
CA PRO A 94 6.92 3.51 21.52
C PRO A 94 6.39 4.61 20.57
N LYS A 95 6.19 5.83 21.10
CA LYS A 95 5.65 6.98 20.34
C LYS A 95 6.44 7.28 19.06
N GLN A 96 7.76 7.15 19.09
CA GLN A 96 8.61 7.39 17.92
C GLN A 96 8.36 6.37 16.81
N ALA A 97 8.22 5.09 17.15
CA ALA A 97 7.90 4.03 16.19
C ALA A 97 6.50 4.26 15.58
N LEU A 98 5.53 4.64 16.42
CA LEU A 98 4.18 4.96 15.96
C LEU A 98 4.14 6.15 15.00
N ASN A 99 4.84 7.24 15.32
CA ASN A 99 4.89 8.42 14.45
C ASN A 99 5.55 8.10 13.11
N LYS A 100 6.63 7.31 13.12
CA LYS A 100 7.29 6.84 11.90
C LYS A 100 6.38 5.93 11.07
N LEU A 101 5.68 4.99 11.71
CA LEU A 101 4.71 4.11 11.05
C LEU A 101 3.59 4.93 10.37
N ASN A 102 3.01 5.89 11.09
CA ASN A 102 1.94 6.74 10.56
C ASN A 102 2.42 7.54 9.34
N LYS A 103 3.58 8.18 9.43
CA LYS A 103 4.16 8.94 8.33
C LYS A 103 4.42 8.05 7.10
N ASN A 104 4.97 6.86 7.30
CA ASN A 104 5.25 5.96 6.19
C ASN A 104 3.97 5.46 5.52
N LEU A 105 2.91 5.17 6.29
CA LEU A 105 1.62 4.75 5.75
C LEU A 105 0.90 5.88 5.00
N GLU A 106 1.01 7.12 5.49
CA GLU A 106 0.51 8.31 4.77
C GLU A 106 1.24 8.50 3.43
N GLN A 107 2.57 8.34 3.42
CA GLN A 107 3.37 8.42 2.21
C GLN A 107 3.06 7.26 1.24
N LEU A 108 2.89 6.04 1.75
CA LEU A 108 2.47 4.90 0.94
C LEU A 108 1.10 5.13 0.30
N ASN A 109 0.14 5.66 1.05
CA ASN A 109 -1.18 6.02 0.53
C ASN A 109 -1.09 7.08 -0.57
N TYR A 110 -0.24 8.10 -0.39
CA TYR A 110 0.00 9.11 -1.43
C TYR A 110 0.56 8.49 -2.72
N LEU A 111 1.57 7.63 -2.62
CA LEU A 111 2.17 6.95 -3.78
C LEU A 111 1.17 6.02 -4.48
N LEU A 112 0.35 5.30 -3.72
CA LEU A 112 -0.74 4.51 -4.26
C LEU A 112 -1.79 5.38 -4.95
N VAL A 113 -2.08 6.60 -4.47
CA VAL A 113 -2.96 7.51 -5.21
C VAL A 113 -2.31 7.98 -6.51
N SER A 114 -1.02 8.29 -6.50
CA SER A 114 -0.29 8.74 -7.70
C SER A 114 -0.27 7.67 -8.80
N LEU A 115 -0.26 6.39 -8.44
CA LEU A 115 -0.35 5.28 -9.39
C LEU A 115 -1.72 5.19 -10.10
N ALA A 116 -2.76 5.89 -9.62
CA ALA A 116 -4.13 5.69 -10.09
C ALA A 116 -4.30 6.21 -11.51
N THR A 117 -3.64 7.34 -11.78
CA THR A 117 -3.55 7.93 -13.11
C THR A 117 -2.89 6.96 -14.10
N ASP A 118 -1.77 6.34 -13.72
CA ASP A 118 -1.04 5.39 -14.56
C ASP A 118 -1.87 4.14 -14.89
N ILE A 119 -2.68 3.66 -13.95
CA ILE A 119 -3.62 2.55 -14.19
C ILE A 119 -4.71 2.96 -15.16
N CYS A 120 -5.31 4.14 -14.98
CA CYS A 120 -6.35 4.60 -15.89
C CYS A 120 -5.87 4.74 -17.33
N GLU A 121 -4.63 5.18 -17.53
CA GLU A 121 -4.00 5.18 -18.84
C GLU A 121 -3.74 3.76 -19.38
N THR A 122 -3.40 2.81 -18.50
CA THR A 122 -3.07 1.43 -18.89
C THR A 122 -4.30 0.56 -19.19
N TYR A 123 -5.40 0.80 -18.49
CA TYR A 123 -6.63 0.01 -18.55
C TYR A 123 -7.76 0.70 -19.32
N GLY A 124 -7.70 2.02 -19.47
CA GLY A 124 -8.83 2.82 -19.89
C GLY A 124 -9.81 3.06 -18.73
N LYS A 125 -10.62 4.12 -18.87
CA LYS A 125 -11.51 4.61 -17.79
C LYS A 125 -12.46 3.54 -17.25
N THR A 126 -13.05 2.74 -18.14
CA THR A 126 -14.06 1.73 -17.78
C THR A 126 -13.47 0.58 -16.98
N GLU A 127 -12.35 -0.01 -17.42
CA GLU A 127 -11.70 -1.11 -16.70
C GLU A 127 -11.11 -0.65 -15.37
N ALA A 128 -10.53 0.56 -15.33
CA ALA A 128 -9.94 1.11 -14.12
C ALA A 128 -10.95 1.30 -12.98
N LEU A 129 -12.24 1.54 -13.26
CA LEU A 129 -13.30 1.61 -12.24
C LEU A 129 -13.47 0.30 -11.46
N TYR A 130 -13.18 -0.85 -12.07
CA TYR A 130 -13.27 -2.16 -11.42
C TYR A 130 -12.04 -2.51 -10.57
N ILE A 131 -10.96 -1.75 -10.73
CA ILE A 131 -9.66 -1.99 -10.08
C ILE A 131 -9.43 -0.99 -8.97
N LEU A 132 -9.77 0.27 -9.22
CA LEU A 132 -9.60 1.34 -8.26
C LEU A 132 -10.63 1.19 -7.12
N PRO A 133 -10.16 1.20 -5.86
CA PRO A 133 -11.00 1.38 -4.70
C PRO A 133 -12.07 2.46 -4.87
N THR A 134 -13.27 2.24 -4.31
CA THR A 134 -14.38 3.22 -4.36
C THR A 134 -13.96 4.62 -3.91
N LYS A 135 -13.08 4.70 -2.92
CA LYS A 135 -12.53 5.98 -2.41
C LYS A 135 -11.66 6.73 -3.41
N TYR A 136 -11.19 6.11 -4.49
CA TYR A 136 -10.42 6.75 -5.56
C TYR A 136 -11.20 6.84 -6.88
N GLN A 137 -12.35 6.17 -7.00
CA GLN A 137 -13.18 6.24 -8.20
C GLN A 137 -13.65 7.67 -8.51
N PHE A 138 -13.77 8.56 -7.52
CA PHE A 138 -14.12 9.97 -7.79
C PHE A 138 -13.07 10.70 -8.62
N LEU A 139 -11.80 10.26 -8.58
CA LEU A 139 -10.71 10.82 -9.38
C LEU A 139 -10.94 10.56 -10.89
N THR A 140 -11.78 9.59 -11.26
CA THR A 140 -12.18 9.37 -12.66
C THR A 140 -12.89 10.55 -13.32
N LYS A 141 -13.51 11.42 -12.53
CA LYS A 141 -14.22 12.60 -13.02
C LYS A 141 -13.29 13.73 -13.44
N ILE A 142 -12.05 13.74 -12.94
CA ILE A 142 -11.04 14.75 -13.24
C ILE A 142 -9.97 14.24 -14.22
N TRP A 143 -10.13 13.01 -14.73
CA TRP A 143 -9.23 12.44 -15.72
C TRP A 143 -9.72 12.74 -17.15
N PRO A 144 -8.85 13.28 -18.03
CA PRO A 144 -9.19 13.72 -19.38
C PRO A 144 -9.79 12.58 -20.21
#